data_AF-A0AAD5DU11-F1
#
_entry.id   AF-A0AAD5DU11-F1
#
_cell.length_a   1.000
_cell.length_b   1.000
_cell.length_c   1.000
_cell.angle_alpha   90.00
_cell.angle_beta   90.00
_cell.angle_gamma   90.00
#
_symmetry.space_group_name_H-M   'P 1'
#
loop_
_entity.id
_entity.type
_entity.pdbx_description
1 polymer ?
#
loop_
_entity_poly.entity_id
_entity_poly.type
_entity_poly.pdbx_seq_one_letter_code
_entity_poly.pdbx_strand_id
1 'polypeptide(L)'
;MIRAAVAIHAGLPGGVLSHVEGTVHYLDLAGLAARSLRDFGGSPELLGKVTKLYASNSGLQSLDGLERLTAVRFLYLDHNNLPESELLRLPDLLPAGVRLETLDLRGNPGLTPAVEAALESSPLLTRAEFFNGCRLRR
;
A
#
# COMPACT_ATOMS: atom_id res chain seq x y z
N MET A 1 -17.75 4.07 -1.84
CA MET A 1 -16.73 3.45 -0.96
C MET A 1 -17.05 1.97 -0.93
N ILE A 2 -16.36 1.14 -1.71
CA ILE A 2 -16.46 -0.31 -1.50
C ILE A 2 -15.64 -0.55 -0.24
N ARG A 3 -16.30 -0.59 0.91
CA ARG A 3 -15.73 -1.30 2.05
C ARG A 3 -15.78 -2.77 1.62
N ALA A 4 -14.66 -3.45 1.53
CA ALA A 4 -14.65 -4.91 1.59
C ALA A 4 -15.08 -5.30 3.02
N ALA A 5 -16.31 -4.95 3.39
CA ALA A 5 -16.86 -5.18 4.70
C ALA A 5 -17.27 -6.65 4.76
N VAL A 6 -16.55 -7.39 5.61
CA VAL A 6 -16.91 -8.71 6.11
C VAL A 6 -16.78 -9.83 5.07
N ALA A 7 -15.55 -10.12 4.66
CA ALA A 7 -15.17 -11.51 4.43
C ALA A 7 -14.35 -11.95 5.65
N ILE A 8 -15.03 -12.65 6.55
CA ILE A 8 -14.38 -13.46 7.58
C ILE A 8 -13.24 -14.23 6.91
N HIS A 9 -12.10 -14.23 7.59
CA HIS A 9 -10.75 -14.61 7.19
C HIS A 9 -10.58 -16.09 6.75
N ALA A 10 -11.53 -16.68 6.04
CA ALA A 10 -11.53 -18.08 5.64
C ALA A 10 -11.55 -18.24 4.12
N GLY A 11 -10.36 -18.23 3.52
CA GLY A 11 -10.06 -19.07 2.36
C GLY A 11 -10.83 -18.86 1.06
N LEU A 12 -11.19 -17.62 0.70
CA LEU A 12 -11.67 -17.36 -0.66
C LEU A 12 -10.56 -17.71 -1.66
N PRO A 13 -10.81 -18.62 -2.63
CA PRO A 13 -9.83 -18.96 -3.66
C PRO A 13 -9.38 -17.69 -4.41
N GLY A 14 -8.07 -17.45 -4.43
CA GLY A 14 -7.50 -16.27 -5.07
C GLY A 14 -7.69 -14.95 -4.32
N GLY A 15 -8.18 -14.94 -3.08
CA GLY A 15 -8.28 -13.73 -2.26
C GLY A 15 -9.58 -12.92 -2.42
N VAL A 16 -9.81 -11.99 -1.48
CA VAL A 16 -11.07 -11.23 -1.37
C VAL A 16 -11.39 -10.37 -2.60
N LEU A 17 -10.36 -9.83 -3.27
CA LEU A 17 -10.51 -8.95 -4.43
C LEU A 17 -10.75 -9.69 -5.74
N SER A 18 -10.52 -11.00 -5.79
CA SER A 18 -10.77 -11.81 -6.99
C SER A 18 -12.26 -11.95 -7.32
N HIS A 19 -13.13 -11.51 -6.42
CA HIS A 19 -14.59 -11.53 -6.56
C HIS A 19 -15.18 -10.13 -6.76
N VAL A 20 -14.33 -9.10 -6.84
CA VAL A 20 -14.77 -7.73 -7.06
C VAL A 20 -14.77 -7.44 -8.56
N GLU A 21 -15.95 -7.19 -9.10
CA GLU A 21 -16.14 -6.76 -10.48
C GLU A 21 -16.33 -5.23 -10.55
N GLY A 22 -15.87 -4.64 -11.66
CA GLY A 22 -16.02 -3.21 -11.92
C GLY A 22 -14.80 -2.37 -11.54
N THR A 23 -14.97 -1.04 -11.60
CA THR A 23 -13.88 -0.08 -11.39
C THR A 23 -13.88 0.43 -9.95
N VAL A 24 -12.73 0.31 -9.28
CA VAL A 24 -12.54 0.74 -7.90
C VAL A 24 -11.39 1.75 -7.83
N HIS A 25 -11.69 2.98 -7.39
CA HIS A 25 -10.66 4.01 -7.20
C HIS A 25 -10.17 4.11 -5.76
N TYR A 26 -10.95 3.60 -4.81
CA TYR A 26 -10.69 3.62 -3.38
C TYR A 26 -10.84 2.20 -2.85
N LEU A 27 -9.78 1.68 -2.25
CA LEU A 27 -9.71 0.33 -1.74
C LEU A 27 -9.34 0.37 -0.25
N ASP A 28 -10.22 -0.18 0.58
CA ASP A 28 -10.03 -0.29 2.02
C ASP A 28 -9.93 -1.77 2.41
N LEU A 29 -8.72 -2.16 2.81
CA LEU A 29 -8.30 -3.46 3.27
C LEU A 29 -7.82 -3.40 4.73
N ALA A 30 -7.99 -2.26 5.41
CA ALA A 30 -7.45 -2.08 6.74
C ALA A 30 -8.02 -3.13 7.72
N GLY A 31 -7.14 -3.74 8.50
CA GLY A 31 -7.50 -4.80 9.45
C GLY A 31 -7.74 -6.18 8.83
N LEU A 32 -7.65 -6.33 7.50
CA LEU A 32 -7.71 -7.65 6.86
C LEU A 32 -6.33 -8.29 6.90
N ALA A 33 -6.18 -9.40 7.61
CA ALA A 33 -4.88 -10.03 7.76
C ALA A 33 -4.37 -10.64 6.43
N ALA A 34 -3.12 -10.33 6.08
CA ALA A 34 -2.42 -10.81 4.90
C ALA A 34 -0.90 -10.71 5.12
N ARG A 35 -0.11 -11.52 4.40
CA ARG A 35 1.36 -11.38 4.40
C ARG A 35 1.82 -10.41 3.32
N SER A 36 1.08 -10.29 2.22
CA SER A 36 1.36 -9.37 1.11
C SER A 36 0.07 -8.90 0.44
N LEU A 37 0.15 -7.88 -0.43
CA LEU A 37 -1.02 -7.47 -1.20
C LEU A 37 -1.49 -8.54 -2.20
N ARG A 38 -0.61 -9.47 -2.61
CA ARG A 38 -0.99 -10.60 -3.48
C ARG A 38 -2.03 -11.50 -2.82
N ASP A 39 -2.02 -11.62 -1.50
CA ASP A 39 -2.94 -12.49 -0.77
C ASP A 39 -4.39 -11.97 -0.86
N PHE A 40 -4.58 -10.68 -1.11
CA PHE A 40 -5.90 -10.11 -1.35
C PHE A 40 -6.44 -10.42 -2.75
N GLY A 41 -5.59 -10.80 -3.70
CA GLY A 41 -6.01 -11.11 -5.07
C GLY A 41 -6.35 -9.88 -5.91
N GLY A 42 -7.33 -10.03 -6.80
CA GLY A 42 -7.83 -8.96 -7.67
C GLY A 42 -7.16 -8.95 -9.04
N SER A 43 -7.88 -8.45 -10.04
CA SER A 43 -7.40 -8.37 -11.42
C SER A 43 -6.53 -7.13 -11.67
N PRO A 44 -5.63 -7.14 -12.67
CA PRO A 44 -4.86 -5.95 -13.04
C PRO A 44 -5.75 -4.75 -13.40
N GLU A 45 -6.90 -4.97 -14.03
CA GLU A 45 -7.83 -3.93 -14.44
C GLU A 45 -8.47 -3.22 -13.24
N LEU A 46 -8.75 -3.97 -12.16
CA LEU A 46 -9.22 -3.42 -10.90
C LEU A 46 -8.11 -2.62 -10.22
N LEU A 47 -6.96 -3.25 -9.99
CA LEU A 47 -5.86 -2.68 -9.21
C LEU A 47 -5.20 -1.48 -9.90
N GLY A 48 -5.12 -1.49 -11.23
CA GLY A 48 -4.54 -0.40 -12.02
C GLY A 48 -5.32 0.92 -11.95
N LYS A 49 -6.57 0.89 -11.47
CA LYS A 49 -7.42 2.08 -11.31
C LYS A 49 -7.49 2.60 -9.87
N VAL A 50 -6.91 1.87 -8.91
CA VAL A 50 -6.89 2.26 -7.49
C VAL A 50 -5.99 3.47 -7.31
N THR A 51 -6.58 4.55 -6.79
CA THR A 51 -5.89 5.81 -6.48
C THR A 51 -5.61 5.97 -4.99
N LYS A 52 -6.39 5.29 -4.15
CA LYS A 52 -6.28 5.32 -2.68
C LYS A 52 -6.34 3.90 -2.14
N LEU A 53 -5.31 3.50 -1.39
CA LEU A 53 -5.25 2.21 -0.72
C LEU A 53 -5.04 2.40 0.79
N TYR A 54 -5.94 1.80 1.57
CA TYR A 54 -5.77 1.58 3.00
C TYR A 54 -5.50 0.10 3.23
N ALA A 55 -4.31 -0.24 3.72
CA ALA A 55 -3.97 -1.60 4.14
C ALA A 55 -3.26 -1.56 5.51
N SER A 56 -3.67 -0.63 6.36
CA SER A 56 -3.18 -0.47 7.72
C SER A 56 -3.56 -1.68 8.57
N ASN A 57 -2.78 -2.00 9.61
CA ASN A 57 -3.12 -3.04 10.59
C ASN A 57 -3.42 -4.42 9.96
N SER A 58 -2.76 -4.78 8.87
CA SER A 58 -3.04 -5.99 8.08
C SER A 58 -1.99 -7.10 8.31
N GLY A 59 -0.96 -6.84 9.12
CA GLY A 59 0.11 -7.79 9.39
C GLY A 59 1.07 -8.03 8.23
N LEU A 60 1.07 -7.15 7.21
CA LEU A 60 1.87 -7.29 6.00
C LEU A 60 3.36 -7.42 6.33
N GLN A 61 4.03 -8.36 5.69
CA GLN A 61 5.46 -8.64 5.81
C GLN A 61 6.21 -8.39 4.50
N SER A 62 5.49 -8.28 3.39
CA SER A 62 6.00 -8.03 2.04
C SER A 62 5.12 -7.02 1.31
N LEU A 63 5.74 -6.21 0.47
CA LEU A 63 5.08 -5.26 -0.43
C LEU A 63 4.66 -5.90 -1.77
N ASP A 64 4.88 -7.19 -1.97
CA ASP A 64 4.51 -7.86 -3.23
C ASP A 64 3.04 -7.62 -3.59
N GLY A 65 2.80 -7.27 -4.85
CA GLY A 65 1.49 -6.88 -5.38
C GLY A 65 1.31 -5.37 -5.54
N LEU A 66 2.13 -4.53 -4.89
CA LEU A 66 2.12 -3.08 -5.06
C LEU A 66 2.48 -2.63 -6.49
N GLU A 67 3.27 -3.43 -7.21
CA GLU A 67 3.63 -3.17 -8.62
C GLU A 67 2.40 -3.10 -9.55
N ARG A 68 1.24 -3.60 -9.09
CA ARG A 68 -0.03 -3.60 -9.83
C ARG A 68 -0.81 -2.28 -9.68
N LEU A 69 -0.41 -1.41 -8.75
CA LEU A 69 -1.08 -0.14 -8.46
C LEU A 69 -0.53 1.00 -9.33
N THR A 70 -0.89 1.00 -10.61
CA THR A 70 -0.35 1.96 -11.59
C THR A 70 -0.86 3.40 -11.44
N ALA A 71 -1.90 3.63 -10.63
CA ALA A 71 -2.55 4.93 -10.46
C ALA A 71 -2.58 5.43 -9.00
N VAL A 72 -1.89 4.76 -8.07
CA VAL A 72 -1.97 5.09 -6.65
C VAL A 72 -1.36 6.46 -6.36
N ARG A 73 -2.07 7.23 -5.52
CA ARG A 73 -1.66 8.56 -5.04
C ARG A 73 -1.61 8.59 -3.51
N PHE A 74 -2.46 7.82 -2.84
CA PHE A 74 -2.54 7.76 -1.39
C PHE A 74 -2.35 6.32 -0.94
N LEU A 75 -1.29 6.08 -0.16
CA LEU A 75 -0.89 4.75 0.27
C LEU A 75 -0.69 4.73 1.78
N TYR A 76 -1.56 3.99 2.48
CA TYR A 76 -1.51 3.82 3.93
C TYR A 76 -1.20 2.36 4.26
N LEU A 77 0.01 2.12 4.80
CA LEU A 77 0.55 0.81 5.18
C LEU A 77 0.98 0.80 6.65
N ASP A 78 0.51 1.75 7.44
CA ASP A 78 0.87 1.89 8.84
C ASP A 78 0.44 0.67 9.69
N HIS A 79 1.19 0.41 10.75
CA HIS A 79 0.96 -0.68 11.70
C HIS A 79 0.94 -2.07 11.02
N ASN A 80 1.92 -2.34 10.17
CA ASN A 80 2.20 -3.67 9.62
C ASN A 80 3.53 -4.22 10.17
N ASN A 81 4.01 -5.34 9.62
CA ASN A 81 5.23 -6.03 10.02
C ASN A 81 6.34 -5.91 8.95
N LEU A 82 6.36 -4.81 8.19
CA LEU A 82 7.30 -4.64 7.09
C LEU A 82 8.73 -4.43 7.62
N PRO A 83 9.71 -5.26 7.22
CA PRO A 83 11.11 -5.05 7.55
C PRO A 83 11.73 -3.92 6.72
N GLU A 84 12.91 -3.45 7.13
CA GLU A 84 13.64 -2.36 6.45
C GLU A 84 13.88 -2.65 4.96
N SER A 85 14.23 -3.89 4.62
CA SER A 85 14.44 -4.31 3.23
C SER A 85 13.21 -4.11 2.33
N GLU A 86 12.01 -4.27 2.89
CA GLU A 86 10.76 -4.07 2.17
C GLU A 86 10.44 -2.59 2.02
N LEU A 87 10.69 -1.78 3.04
CA LEU A 87 10.46 -0.34 2.95
C LEU A 87 11.41 0.33 1.95
N LEU A 88 12.69 -0.06 1.95
CA LEU A 88 13.70 0.52 1.06
C LEU A 88 13.49 0.17 -0.43
N ARG A 89 12.84 -0.95 -0.76
CA ARG A 89 12.48 -1.29 -2.16
C ARG A 89 11.25 -0.55 -2.68
N LEU A 90 10.49 0.13 -1.82
CA LEU A 90 9.22 0.78 -2.19
C LEU A 90 9.37 1.79 -3.36
N PRO A 91 10.43 2.63 -3.44
CA PRO A 91 10.64 3.53 -4.58
C PRO A 91 10.84 2.83 -5.93
N ASP A 92 11.43 1.64 -5.94
CA ASP A 92 11.71 0.86 -7.16
C ASP A 92 10.57 -0.11 -7.52
N LEU A 93 9.72 -0.42 -6.54
CA LEU A 93 8.61 -1.37 -6.70
C LEU A 93 7.41 -0.76 -7.44
N LEU A 94 7.12 0.52 -7.17
CA LEU A 94 5.98 1.19 -7.81
C LEU A 94 6.29 1.50 -9.28
N PRO A 95 5.33 1.31 -10.20
CA PRO A 95 5.56 1.56 -11.62
C PRO A 95 6.05 2.98 -11.92
N ALA A 96 6.92 3.10 -12.92
CA ALA A 96 7.42 4.38 -13.38
C ALA A 96 6.26 5.33 -13.73
N GLY A 97 6.24 6.51 -13.10
CA GLY A 97 5.20 7.52 -13.29
C GLY A 97 4.18 7.61 -12.16
N VAL A 98 4.14 6.63 -11.25
CA VAL A 98 3.39 6.75 -9.99
C VAL A 98 3.96 7.90 -9.17
N ARG A 99 3.07 8.75 -8.67
CA ARG A 99 3.41 9.91 -7.84
C ARG A 99 2.52 9.90 -6.62
N LEU A 100 3.12 9.59 -5.47
CA LEU A 100 2.40 9.63 -4.21
C LEU A 100 2.22 11.09 -3.77
N GLU A 101 1.02 11.39 -3.28
CA GLU A 101 0.69 12.58 -2.50
C GLU A 101 0.80 12.30 -1.01
N THR A 102 0.52 11.06 -0.60
CA THR A 102 0.59 10.63 0.79
C THR A 102 1.13 9.21 0.89
N LEU A 103 2.10 9.03 1.77
CA LEU A 103 2.61 7.74 2.21
C LEU A 103 2.61 7.69 3.74
N ASP A 104 2.02 6.64 4.32
CA ASP A 104 2.11 6.38 5.76
C ASP A 104 2.63 4.97 6.01
N LEU A 105 3.77 4.89 6.70
CA LEU A 105 4.47 3.66 7.06
C LEU A 105 4.63 3.50 8.57
N ARG A 106 4.08 4.41 9.38
CA ARG A 106 4.30 4.44 10.83
C ARG A 106 3.95 3.11 11.48
N GLY A 107 4.67 2.75 12.56
CA GLY A 107 4.39 1.52 13.29
C GLY A 107 4.85 0.24 12.58
N ASN A 108 5.51 0.32 11.42
CA ASN A 108 6.24 -0.81 10.86
C ASN A 108 7.62 -0.96 11.56
N PRO A 109 8.04 -2.18 11.91
CA PRO A 109 9.30 -2.41 12.62
C PRO A 109 10.53 -2.02 11.79
N GLY A 110 10.44 -2.08 10.46
CA GLY A 110 11.50 -1.67 9.55
C GLY A 110 11.63 -0.15 9.37
N LEU A 111 10.70 0.64 9.89
CA LEU A 111 10.71 2.09 9.74
C LEU A 111 11.66 2.71 10.78
N THR A 112 12.96 2.64 10.51
CA THR A 112 13.98 3.32 11.29
C THR A 112 14.17 4.76 10.79
N PRO A 113 14.77 5.67 11.59
CA PRO A 113 15.09 7.02 11.13
C PRO A 113 15.96 7.06 9.87
N ALA A 114 16.83 6.07 9.68
CA ALA A 114 17.66 5.96 8.47
C ALA A 114 16.81 5.63 7.23
N VAL A 115 15.84 4.72 7.38
CA VAL A 115 14.88 4.38 6.32
C VAL A 115 13.96 5.57 6.00
N GLU A 116 13.48 6.28 7.02
CA GLU A 116 12.71 7.52 6.83
C GLU A 116 13.49 8.54 6.00
N ALA A 117 14.74 8.83 6.38
CA ALA A 117 15.59 9.76 5.64
C ALA A 117 15.87 9.30 4.20
N ALA A 118 16.08 8.01 3.98
CA ALA A 118 16.29 7.43 2.65
C ALA A 118 15.03 7.58 1.77
N LEU A 119 13.85 7.30 2.33
CA LEU A 119 12.58 7.45 1.62
C LEU A 119 12.25 8.92 1.33
N GLU A 120 12.46 9.83 2.28
CA GLU A 120 12.25 11.27 2.09
C GLU A 120 13.11 11.84 0.94
N SER A 121 14.33 11.34 0.81
CA SER A 121 15.29 11.70 -0.24
C SER A 121 15.04 11.00 -1.58
N SER A 122 14.12 10.02 -1.61
CA SER A 122 13.87 9.23 -2.81
C SER A 122 13.02 9.99 -3.86
N PRO A 123 13.11 9.60 -5.15
CA PRO A 123 12.26 10.16 -6.20
C PRO A 123 10.76 9.97 -5.95
N LEU A 124 10.40 8.89 -5.24
CA LEU A 124 9.02 8.54 -4.92
C LEU A 124 8.31 9.64 -4.15
N LEU A 125 8.97 10.20 -3.14
CA LEU A 125 8.37 11.22 -2.28
C LEU A 125 8.57 12.63 -2.82
N THR A 126 9.37 12.86 -3.87
CA THR A 126 9.70 14.21 -4.38
C THR A 126 8.49 15.13 -4.59
N ARG A 127 7.32 14.57 -4.92
CA ARG A 127 6.05 15.31 -5.07
C ARG A 127 4.99 15.01 -4.00
N ALA A 128 5.33 14.21 -2.99
CA ALA A 128 4.44 13.91 -1.88
C ALA A 128 4.30 15.12 -0.96
N GLU A 129 3.06 15.37 -0.58
CA GLU A 129 2.68 16.43 0.36
C GLU A 129 2.79 15.95 1.81
N PHE A 130 2.51 14.67 2.05
CA PHE A 130 2.50 14.07 3.37
C PHE A 130 3.30 12.78 3.42
N PHE A 131 4.10 12.63 4.47
CA PHE A 131 4.79 11.39 4.81
C PHE A 131 4.68 11.15 6.31
N ASN A 132 4.23 9.94 6.70
CA ASN A 132 4.07 9.55 8.11
C ASN A 132 3.26 10.57 8.94
N GLY A 133 2.22 11.17 8.33
CA GLY A 133 1.38 12.19 8.97
C GLY A 133 2.01 13.59 9.07
N CYS A 134 3.27 13.76 8.70
CA CYS A 134 3.95 15.06 8.63
C CYS A 134 3.78 15.67 7.24
N ARG A 135 3.46 16.96 7.20
CA ARG A 135 3.48 17.72 5.95
C ARG A 135 4.92 17.98 5.54
N LEU A 136 5.30 17.51 4.36
CA LEU A 136 6.63 17.75 3.80
C LEU A 136 6.69 19.18 3.30
N ARG A 137 7.59 19.97 3.90
CA ARG A 137 7.89 21.32 3.44
C ARG A 137 8.96 21.18 2.36
N ARG A 138 8.53 21.15 1.11
CA ARG A 138 9.40 21.10 -0.06
C ARG A 138 9.45 22.47 -0.72
#